data_AF-A0A8D1XEA3-F1
#
_entry.id   AF-A0A8D1XEA3-F1
#
_cell.length_a   1.000
_cell.length_b   1.000
_cell.length_c   1.000
_cell.angle_alpha   90.00
_cell.angle_beta   90.00
_cell.angle_gamma   90.00
#
_symmetry.space_group_name_H-M   'P 1'
#
loop_
_entity.id
_entity.type
_entity.pdbx_description
1 polymer ?
#
loop_
_entity_poly.entity_id
_entity_poly.type
_entity_poly.pdbx_seq_one_letter_code
_entity_poly.pdbx_strand_id
1 'polypeptide(L)'
;MSPATADPGTVAENEILKFNLKNLFQTFSSGGVGGDILIDIGTGPTIYQLLSACEVFREIIVSDYTDQNLREVEKWLKEEPGAYDWSPVVQYVCELEGDRSRWQEKEARLRRTVTRLLKCDATEPHPLGPAQVLPADCVLTLLALECACHDVDTYRAAIRNLVSLLKPGGYLVTAVTLGFQGYIVGNKNFFGLHLEKETVEKALQDAGCQVLRCQHSPISYTETFCISKGMCFAVARKSPSA
;
A
#
# COMPACT_ATOMS: atom_id res chain seq x y z
N MET A 1 -36.10 -3.36 14.18
CA MET A 1 -34.89 -2.61 14.56
C MET A 1 -33.96 -2.64 13.36
N SER A 2 -33.79 -1.49 12.71
CA SER A 2 -32.96 -1.35 11.51
C SER A 2 -31.48 -1.64 11.82
N PRO A 3 -30.72 -2.29 10.92
CA PRO A 3 -29.28 -2.42 11.07
C PRO A 3 -28.62 -1.07 10.88
N ALA A 4 -27.70 -0.74 11.79
CA ALA A 4 -26.94 0.49 11.80
C ALA A 4 -26.20 0.74 10.49
N THR A 5 -26.50 1.87 9.88
CA THR A 5 -25.74 2.50 8.80
C THR A 5 -24.43 3.05 9.36
N ALA A 6 -23.31 2.63 8.77
CA ALA A 6 -21.95 3.21 8.82
C ALA A 6 -21.38 3.62 10.19
N ASP A 7 -20.28 2.98 10.60
CA ASP A 7 -19.29 3.66 11.46
C ASP A 7 -18.22 4.24 10.52
N PRO A 8 -18.33 5.52 10.11
CA PRO A 8 -17.25 6.18 9.38
C PRO A 8 -16.02 6.16 10.29
N GLY A 9 -14.87 5.70 9.79
CA GLY A 9 -13.63 5.65 10.57
C GLY A 9 -13.43 6.93 11.39
N THR A 10 -12.83 6.83 12.57
CA THR A 10 -12.72 8.01 13.44
C THR A 10 -11.92 9.11 12.75
N VAL A 11 -11.97 10.33 13.29
CA VAL A 11 -11.20 11.48 12.76
C VAL A 11 -9.73 11.12 12.53
N ALA A 12 -9.13 10.29 13.40
CA ALA A 12 -7.74 9.86 13.27
C ALA A 12 -7.48 8.98 12.04
N GLU A 13 -8.27 7.93 11.81
CA GLU A 13 -8.12 7.04 10.64
C GLU A 13 -8.31 7.81 9.33
N ASN A 14 -9.26 8.74 9.31
CA ASN A 14 -9.49 9.58 8.13
C ASN A 14 -8.31 10.49 7.81
N GLU A 15 -7.67 11.10 8.82
CA GLU A 15 -6.49 11.94 8.60
C GLU A 15 -5.26 11.12 8.18
N ILE A 16 -5.11 9.91 8.71
CA ILE A 16 -4.09 8.96 8.27
C ILE A 16 -4.32 8.54 6.81
N LEU A 17 -5.55 8.21 6.43
CA LEU A 17 -5.90 7.89 5.05
C LEU A 17 -5.58 9.07 4.13
N LYS A 18 -5.99 10.29 4.49
CA LYS A 18 -5.66 11.50 3.70
C LYS A 18 -4.15 11.74 3.59
N PHE A 19 -3.38 11.47 4.65
CA PHE A 19 -1.93 11.55 4.60
C PHE A 19 -1.37 10.59 3.54
N ASN A 20 -1.79 9.33 3.53
CA ASN A 20 -1.37 8.37 2.51
C ASN A 20 -1.80 8.81 1.10
N LEU A 21 -3.05 9.21 0.91
CA LEU A 21 -3.56 9.63 -0.39
C LEU A 21 -2.81 10.83 -0.97
N LYS A 22 -2.50 11.84 -0.15
CA LYS A 22 -1.68 13.00 -0.57
C LYS A 22 -0.28 12.58 -0.98
N ASN A 23 0.35 11.68 -0.22
CA ASN A 23 1.70 11.20 -0.53
C ASN A 23 1.72 10.33 -1.80
N LEU A 24 0.70 9.49 -2.01
CA LEU A 24 0.54 8.69 -3.22
C LEU A 24 0.31 9.58 -4.44
N PHE A 25 -0.59 10.56 -4.34
CA PHE A 25 -0.82 11.57 -5.37
C PHE A 25 0.49 12.29 -5.75
N GLN A 26 1.24 12.81 -4.77
CA GLN A 26 2.53 13.47 -5.04
C GLN A 26 3.53 12.52 -5.73
N THR A 27 3.55 11.25 -5.33
CA THR A 27 4.48 10.23 -5.88
C THR A 27 4.16 9.89 -7.33
N PHE A 28 2.88 9.70 -7.64
CA PHE A 28 2.39 9.23 -8.94
C PHE A 28 1.85 10.37 -9.83
N SER A 29 2.14 11.62 -9.46
CA SER A 29 1.83 12.79 -10.29
C SER A 29 2.71 12.83 -11.55
N SER A 30 2.30 13.60 -12.56
CA SER A 30 3.06 13.74 -13.81
C SER A 30 4.51 14.19 -13.57
N GLY A 31 5.46 13.44 -14.12
CA GLY A 31 6.90 13.64 -13.89
C GLY A 31 7.45 12.97 -12.62
N GLY A 32 6.60 12.30 -11.84
CA GLY A 32 6.96 11.49 -10.68
C GLY A 32 7.31 10.04 -11.04
N VAL A 33 6.94 9.11 -10.16
CA VAL A 33 7.12 7.68 -10.35
C VAL A 33 6.06 7.14 -11.30
N GLY A 34 6.46 6.43 -12.35
CA GLY A 34 5.57 5.80 -13.33
C GLY A 34 6.32 4.76 -14.16
N GLY A 35 5.62 4.00 -15.01
CA GLY A 35 6.24 2.95 -15.80
C GLY A 35 5.25 1.99 -16.45
N ASP A 36 5.72 0.80 -16.82
CA ASP A 36 4.86 -0.23 -17.39
C ASP A 36 4.16 -1.01 -16.28
N ILE A 37 4.92 -1.52 -15.30
CA ILE A 37 4.42 -2.47 -14.28
C ILE A 37 4.62 -1.91 -12.87
N LEU A 38 3.52 -1.87 -12.11
CA LEU A 38 3.53 -1.74 -10.65
C LEU A 38 3.04 -3.05 -10.00
N ILE A 39 3.73 -3.50 -8.95
CA ILE A 39 3.30 -4.62 -8.12
C ILE A 39 2.97 -4.11 -6.72
N ASP A 40 1.73 -4.29 -6.28
CA ASP A 40 1.29 -4.00 -4.92
C ASP A 40 1.38 -5.27 -4.05
N ILE A 41 2.14 -5.20 -2.96
CA ILE A 41 2.44 -6.31 -2.06
C ILE A 41 1.77 -6.06 -0.72
N GLY A 42 0.87 -6.97 -0.33
CA GLY A 42 0.09 -6.84 0.90
C GLY A 42 -1.03 -5.82 0.75
N THR A 43 -1.78 -5.90 -0.36
CA THR A 43 -2.87 -4.97 -0.69
C THR A 43 -4.00 -4.94 0.35
N GLY A 44 -4.11 -5.97 1.20
CA GLY A 44 -5.29 -6.18 2.01
C GLY A 44 -6.58 -6.19 1.17
N PRO A 45 -7.74 -5.89 1.77
CA PRO A 45 -9.00 -5.73 1.04
C PRO A 45 -9.16 -4.31 0.45
N THR A 46 -8.06 -3.57 0.18
CA THR A 46 -8.11 -2.15 -0.16
C THR A 46 -7.60 -1.81 -1.55
N ILE A 47 -8.13 -0.72 -2.13
CA ILE A 47 -7.75 -0.22 -3.46
C ILE A 47 -7.26 1.23 -3.46
N TYR A 48 -7.35 1.93 -2.33
CA TYR A 48 -7.06 3.37 -2.24
C TYR A 48 -5.62 3.71 -2.67
N GLN A 49 -4.70 2.79 -2.44
CA GLN A 49 -3.30 2.93 -2.73
C GLN A 49 -2.96 2.95 -4.22
N LEU A 50 -3.89 2.48 -5.04
CA LEU A 50 -3.72 2.30 -6.47
C LEU A 50 -4.35 3.45 -7.28
N LEU A 51 -5.13 4.33 -6.62
CA LEU A 51 -5.96 5.34 -7.29
C LEU A 51 -5.14 6.36 -8.07
N SER A 52 -4.05 6.89 -7.51
CA SER A 52 -3.16 7.78 -8.27
C SER A 52 -2.19 7.00 -9.16
N ALA A 53 -1.81 5.77 -8.77
CA ALA A 53 -0.92 4.93 -9.55
C ALA A 53 -1.51 4.53 -10.92
N CYS A 54 -2.82 4.28 -11.01
CA CYS A 54 -3.43 3.82 -12.27
C CYS A 54 -3.40 4.85 -13.41
N GLU A 55 -3.04 6.11 -13.13
CA GLU A 55 -2.83 7.15 -14.16
C GLU A 55 -1.49 7.02 -14.88
N VAL A 56 -0.48 6.42 -14.24
CA VAL A 56 0.91 6.45 -14.69
C VAL A 56 1.53 5.06 -14.89
N PHE A 57 0.80 4.00 -14.57
CA PHE A 57 1.18 2.62 -14.87
C PHE A 57 0.24 1.98 -15.90
N ARG A 58 0.82 1.18 -16.80
CA ARG A 58 0.03 0.41 -17.80
C ARG A 58 -0.61 -0.82 -17.18
N GLU A 59 0.08 -1.45 -16.24
CA GLU A 59 -0.34 -2.66 -15.56
C GLU A 59 -0.08 -2.53 -14.05
N ILE A 60 -1.10 -2.90 -13.26
CA ILE A 60 -0.99 -3.07 -11.82
C ILE A 60 -1.28 -4.54 -11.50
N ILE A 61 -0.35 -5.17 -10.79
CA ILE A 61 -0.50 -6.50 -10.23
C ILE A 61 -0.75 -6.33 -8.74
N VAL A 62 -1.87 -6.86 -8.25
CA VAL A 62 -2.27 -6.79 -6.85
C VAL A 62 -1.96 -8.12 -6.18
N SER A 63 -1.43 -8.09 -4.96
CA SER A 63 -1.14 -9.32 -4.22
C SER A 63 -1.31 -9.22 -2.72
N ASP A 64 -1.73 -10.32 -2.10
CA ASP A 64 -1.90 -10.43 -0.65
C ASP A 64 -1.64 -11.86 -0.17
N TYR A 65 -1.27 -11.99 1.11
CA TYR A 65 -1.14 -13.30 1.76
C TYR A 65 -2.50 -13.91 2.11
N THR A 66 -3.58 -13.15 2.24
CA THR A 66 -4.87 -13.67 2.71
C THR A 66 -5.86 -13.81 1.55
N ASP A 67 -6.37 -15.02 1.29
CA ASP A 67 -7.30 -15.24 0.16
C ASP A 67 -8.62 -14.47 0.31
N GLN A 68 -9.03 -14.20 1.56
CA GLN A 68 -10.23 -13.40 1.84
C GLN A 68 -10.05 -11.95 1.39
N ASN A 69 -8.87 -11.37 1.59
CA ASN A 69 -8.56 -10.00 1.15
C ASN A 69 -8.62 -9.90 -0.38
N LEU A 70 -7.99 -10.86 -1.08
CA LEU A 70 -8.03 -10.93 -2.54
C LEU A 70 -9.46 -11.07 -3.08
N ARG A 71 -10.32 -11.84 -2.40
CA ARG A 71 -11.74 -11.94 -2.77
C ARG A 71 -12.49 -10.62 -2.62
N GLU A 72 -12.21 -9.82 -1.59
CA GLU A 72 -12.85 -8.50 -1.43
C GLU A 72 -12.40 -7.52 -2.52
N VAL A 73 -11.12 -7.55 -2.90
CA VAL A 73 -10.63 -6.77 -4.06
C VAL A 73 -11.28 -7.25 -5.36
N GLU A 74 -11.37 -8.57 -5.57
CA GLU A 74 -11.98 -9.16 -6.76
C GLU A 74 -13.47 -8.77 -6.91
N LYS A 75 -14.23 -8.77 -5.81
CA LYS A 75 -15.63 -8.30 -5.80
C LYS A 75 -15.74 -6.86 -6.28
N TRP A 76 -14.87 -5.96 -5.81
CA TRP A 76 -14.88 -4.56 -6.23
C TRP A 76 -14.48 -4.40 -7.71
N LEU A 77 -13.51 -5.19 -8.17
CA LEU A 77 -13.07 -5.18 -9.58
C LEU A 77 -14.17 -5.67 -10.54
N LYS A 78 -14.97 -6.64 -10.11
CA LYS A 78 -16.09 -7.21 -10.88
C LYS A 78 -17.42 -6.47 -10.72
N GLU A 79 -17.44 -5.38 -9.94
CA GLU A 79 -18.64 -4.60 -9.64
C GLU A 79 -19.75 -5.48 -9.01
N GLU A 80 -19.35 -6.44 -8.17
CA GLU A 80 -20.30 -7.35 -7.52
C GLU A 80 -21.15 -6.62 -6.46
N PRO A 81 -22.45 -6.96 -6.34
CA PRO A 81 -23.28 -6.44 -5.25
C PRO A 81 -22.68 -6.75 -3.88
N GLY A 82 -22.57 -5.71 -3.04
CA GLY A 82 -21.98 -5.84 -1.71
C GLY A 82 -20.46 -5.64 -1.65
N ALA A 83 -19.80 -5.32 -2.77
CA ALA A 83 -18.45 -4.78 -2.74
C ALA A 83 -18.40 -3.47 -1.91
N TYR A 84 -17.28 -3.23 -1.24
CA TYR A 84 -17.09 -2.03 -0.43
C TYR A 84 -17.19 -0.76 -1.29
N ASP A 85 -17.94 0.24 -0.81
CA ASP A 85 -18.09 1.52 -1.48
C ASP A 85 -16.86 2.41 -1.26
N TRP A 86 -15.95 2.40 -2.23
CA TRP A 86 -14.77 3.26 -2.25
C TRP A 86 -15.03 4.66 -2.79
N SER A 87 -16.25 4.98 -3.25
CA SER A 87 -16.53 6.24 -3.95
C SER A 87 -16.14 7.51 -3.18
N PRO A 88 -16.28 7.63 -1.84
CA PRO A 88 -15.82 8.82 -1.13
C PRO A 88 -14.30 9.01 -1.21
N VAL A 89 -13.54 7.92 -1.19
CA VAL A 89 -12.08 7.91 -1.29
C VAL A 89 -11.65 8.23 -2.71
N VAL A 90 -12.31 7.65 -3.71
CA VAL A 90 -12.06 7.92 -5.13
C VAL A 90 -12.32 9.39 -5.44
N GLN A 91 -13.45 9.94 -4.97
CA GLN A 91 -13.78 11.36 -5.11
C GLN A 91 -12.70 12.26 -4.50
N TYR A 92 -12.20 11.91 -3.31
CA TYR A 92 -11.13 12.68 -2.68
C TYR A 92 -9.83 12.67 -3.49
N VAL A 93 -9.44 11.52 -4.05
CA VAL A 93 -8.27 11.44 -4.94
C VAL A 93 -8.48 12.25 -6.21
N CYS A 94 -9.66 12.15 -6.82
CA CYS A 94 -10.00 12.97 -7.98
C CYS A 94 -9.99 14.47 -7.67
N GLU A 95 -10.38 14.88 -6.46
CA GLU A 95 -10.27 16.27 -5.99
C GLU A 95 -8.80 16.71 -5.87
N LEU A 96 -7.92 15.86 -5.32
CA LEU A 96 -6.46 16.12 -5.30
C LEU A 96 -5.88 16.26 -6.71
N GLU A 97 -6.39 15.48 -7.66
CA GLU A 97 -5.98 15.48 -9.06
C GLU A 97 -6.65 16.59 -9.91
N GLY A 98 -7.50 17.42 -9.28
CA GLY A 98 -8.05 18.64 -9.87
C GLY A 98 -9.47 18.53 -10.43
N ASP A 99 -10.08 17.35 -10.42
CA ASP A 99 -11.47 17.17 -10.88
C ASP A 99 -12.19 16.03 -10.16
N ARG A 100 -12.86 16.38 -9.06
CA ARG A 100 -13.66 15.46 -8.24
C ARG A 100 -14.77 14.74 -9.02
N SER A 101 -15.28 15.33 -10.11
CA SER A 101 -16.44 14.79 -10.83
C SER A 101 -16.12 13.53 -11.65
N ARG A 102 -14.84 13.25 -11.90
CA ARG A 102 -14.37 12.13 -12.72
C ARG A 102 -14.15 10.82 -11.96
N TRP A 103 -14.71 10.69 -10.76
CA TRP A 103 -14.47 9.54 -9.91
C TRP A 103 -14.92 8.20 -10.54
N GLN A 104 -16.00 8.17 -11.31
CA GLN A 104 -16.40 6.93 -12.02
C GLN A 104 -15.40 6.55 -13.11
N GLU A 105 -14.85 7.54 -13.83
CA GLU A 105 -13.80 7.28 -14.83
C GLU A 105 -12.53 6.74 -14.18
N LYS A 106 -12.19 7.25 -13.00
CA LYS A 106 -11.08 6.76 -12.18
C LYS A 106 -11.28 5.31 -11.76
N GLU A 107 -12.45 4.94 -11.25
CA GLU A 107 -12.73 3.54 -10.91
C GLU A 107 -12.62 2.64 -12.15
N ALA A 108 -13.26 3.02 -13.26
CA ALA A 108 -13.22 2.26 -14.51
C ALA A 108 -11.81 2.15 -15.09
N ARG A 109 -10.95 3.15 -14.88
CA ARG A 109 -9.52 3.06 -15.21
C ARG A 109 -8.83 2.05 -14.30
N LEU A 110 -8.94 2.19 -12.98
CA LEU A 110 -8.28 1.29 -12.04
C LEU A 110 -8.68 -0.17 -12.28
N ARG A 111 -9.97 -0.45 -12.51
CA ARG A 111 -10.47 -1.80 -12.84
C ARG A 111 -9.81 -2.39 -14.09
N ARG A 112 -9.49 -1.57 -15.10
CA ARG A 112 -8.81 -2.00 -16.33
C ARG A 112 -7.29 -2.11 -16.15
N THR A 113 -6.69 -1.27 -15.32
CA THR A 113 -5.25 -1.27 -15.07
C THR A 113 -4.83 -2.44 -14.17
N VAL A 114 -5.69 -2.88 -13.25
CA VAL A 114 -5.46 -4.09 -12.46
C VAL A 114 -5.71 -5.33 -13.32
N THR A 115 -4.64 -6.04 -13.68
CA THR A 115 -4.73 -7.19 -14.60
C THR A 115 -4.71 -8.53 -13.89
N ARG A 116 -4.13 -8.60 -12.69
CA ARG A 116 -3.82 -9.84 -11.98
C ARG A 116 -3.96 -9.68 -10.47
N LEU A 117 -4.54 -10.69 -9.83
CA LEU A 117 -4.54 -10.88 -8.38
C LEU A 117 -3.69 -12.11 -8.07
N LEU A 118 -2.67 -11.94 -7.24
CA LEU A 118 -1.71 -13.00 -6.91
C LEU A 118 -1.66 -13.24 -5.41
N LYS A 119 -1.34 -14.48 -5.04
CA LYS A 119 -0.88 -14.78 -3.68
C LYS A 119 0.55 -14.26 -3.52
N CYS A 120 0.85 -13.66 -2.37
CA CYS A 120 2.23 -13.31 -2.03
C CYS A 120 2.60 -13.68 -0.58
N ASP A 121 3.90 -13.82 -0.33
CA ASP A 121 4.50 -13.83 1.00
C ASP A 121 5.80 -13.03 0.97
N ALA A 122 5.81 -11.83 1.56
CA ALA A 122 6.99 -10.97 1.55
C ALA A 122 8.18 -11.53 2.34
N THR A 123 7.94 -12.47 3.25
CA THR A 123 8.99 -13.09 4.07
C THR A 123 9.78 -14.14 3.30
N GLU A 124 9.22 -14.63 2.19
CA GLU A 124 9.87 -15.60 1.30
C GLU A 124 10.82 -14.92 0.30
N PRO A 125 11.98 -15.53 -0.04
CA PRO A 125 12.92 -14.99 -1.03
C PRO A 125 12.31 -14.75 -2.42
N HIS A 126 11.21 -15.42 -2.73
CA HIS A 126 10.43 -15.25 -3.96
C HIS A 126 8.99 -14.86 -3.60
N PRO A 127 8.71 -13.57 -3.36
CA PRO A 127 7.45 -13.16 -2.75
C PRO A 127 6.18 -13.55 -3.52
N LEU A 128 6.28 -13.70 -4.84
CA LEU A 128 5.16 -14.08 -5.72
C LEU A 128 5.14 -15.58 -6.06
N GLY A 129 5.97 -16.38 -5.37
CA GLY A 129 6.10 -17.82 -5.56
C GLY A 129 6.39 -18.19 -7.01
N PRO A 130 5.63 -19.14 -7.61
CA PRO A 130 5.85 -19.58 -8.99
C PRO A 130 5.28 -18.62 -10.05
N ALA A 131 4.64 -17.52 -9.64
CA ALA A 131 4.06 -16.59 -10.60
C ALA A 131 5.15 -15.91 -11.43
N GLN A 132 5.08 -16.08 -12.75
CA GLN A 132 5.99 -15.40 -13.67
C GLN A 132 5.54 -13.93 -13.79
N VAL A 133 6.37 -13.03 -13.26
CA VAL A 133 6.18 -11.58 -13.32
C VAL A 133 7.49 -10.97 -13.77
N LEU A 134 7.43 -10.08 -14.75
CA LEU A 134 8.60 -9.32 -15.20
C LEU A 134 9.07 -8.39 -14.07
N PRO A 135 10.36 -8.06 -13.99
CA PRO A 135 10.83 -7.05 -13.05
C PRO A 135 10.01 -5.76 -13.20
N ALA A 136 9.55 -5.21 -12.08
CA ALA A 136 8.64 -4.08 -12.05
C ALA A 136 9.37 -2.74 -12.10
N ASP A 137 8.70 -1.72 -12.60
CA ASP A 137 9.15 -0.33 -12.51
C ASP A 137 8.91 0.23 -11.10
N CYS A 138 7.86 -0.26 -10.43
CA CYS A 138 7.53 0.09 -9.05
C CYS A 138 6.99 -1.11 -8.26
N VAL A 139 7.40 -1.19 -7.00
CA VAL A 139 6.79 -2.05 -5.98
C VAL A 139 6.20 -1.15 -4.91
N LEU A 140 4.95 -1.39 -4.57
CA LEU A 140 4.19 -0.66 -3.56
C LEU A 140 3.89 -1.61 -2.39
N THR A 141 4.03 -1.13 -1.17
CA THR A 141 3.57 -1.86 0.02
C THR A 141 3.22 -0.88 1.14
N LEU A 142 1.97 -0.84 1.56
CA LEU A 142 1.51 0.08 2.61
C LEU A 142 0.93 -0.71 3.77
N LEU A 143 1.44 -0.43 4.97
CA LEU A 143 0.90 -0.92 6.24
C LEU A 143 0.85 -2.46 6.37
N ALA A 144 1.68 -3.16 5.60
CA ALA A 144 1.68 -4.62 5.50
C ALA A 144 2.87 -5.27 6.23
N LEU A 145 4.08 -4.77 6.01
CA LEU A 145 5.30 -5.44 6.47
C LEU A 145 5.45 -5.44 8.00
N GLU A 146 5.00 -4.39 8.68
CA GLU A 146 4.97 -4.34 10.14
C GLU A 146 3.97 -5.33 10.75
N CYS A 147 2.98 -5.77 9.99
CA CYS A 147 2.05 -6.83 10.41
C CYS A 147 2.59 -8.23 10.11
N ALA A 148 3.37 -8.37 9.03
CA ALA A 148 3.84 -9.66 8.52
C ALA A 148 5.19 -10.12 9.12
N CYS A 149 6.06 -9.19 9.54
CA CYS A 149 7.40 -9.51 10.01
C CYS A 149 7.45 -9.56 11.54
N HIS A 150 7.89 -10.67 12.13
CA HIS A 150 7.92 -10.86 13.59
C HIS A 150 9.10 -10.16 14.29
N ASP A 151 10.13 -9.77 13.53
CA ASP A 151 11.28 -9.01 14.02
C ASP A 151 11.89 -8.12 12.93
N VAL A 152 12.84 -7.27 13.34
CA VAL A 152 13.50 -6.29 12.46
C VAL A 152 14.36 -6.98 11.39
N ASP A 153 14.92 -8.15 11.65
CA ASP A 153 15.76 -8.85 10.68
C ASP A 153 14.92 -9.50 9.57
N THR A 154 13.76 -10.04 9.92
CA THR A 154 12.73 -10.49 8.98
C THR A 154 12.19 -9.32 8.17
N TYR A 155 11.96 -8.16 8.79
CA TYR A 155 11.57 -6.94 8.08
C TYR A 155 12.62 -6.51 7.06
N ARG A 156 13.91 -6.48 7.45
CA ARG A 156 15.02 -6.17 6.53
C ARG A 156 15.13 -7.18 5.39
N ALA A 157 14.91 -8.47 5.67
CA ALA A 157 14.88 -9.51 4.65
C ALA A 157 13.72 -9.31 3.68
N ALA A 158 12.52 -9.02 4.18
CA ALA A 158 11.35 -8.74 3.35
C ALA A 158 11.58 -7.54 2.43
N ILE A 159 12.17 -6.44 2.93
CA ILE A 159 12.53 -5.28 2.08
C ILE A 159 13.49 -5.70 0.95
N ARG A 160 14.52 -6.53 1.23
CA ARG A 160 15.40 -7.06 0.18
C ARG A 160 14.64 -7.92 -0.83
N ASN A 161 13.72 -8.75 -0.38
CA ASN A 161 12.88 -9.59 -1.25
C ASN A 161 12.02 -8.70 -2.17
N LEU A 162 11.42 -7.62 -1.65
CA LEU A 162 10.65 -6.67 -2.47
C LEU A 162 11.52 -5.93 -3.49
N VAL A 163 12.73 -5.50 -3.08
CA VAL A 163 13.69 -4.85 -3.98
C VAL A 163 14.18 -5.80 -5.09
N SER A 164 14.17 -7.12 -4.86
CA SER A 164 14.50 -8.12 -5.88
C SER A 164 13.50 -8.14 -7.05
N LEU A 165 12.24 -7.72 -6.81
CA LEU A 165 11.20 -7.63 -7.84
C LEU A 165 11.39 -6.43 -8.77
N LEU A 166 12.25 -5.47 -8.43
CA LEU A 166 12.44 -4.23 -9.19
C LEU A 166 13.48 -4.36 -10.28
N LYS A 167 13.21 -3.69 -11.42
CA LYS A 167 14.25 -3.32 -12.41
C LYS A 167 15.34 -2.47 -11.75
N PRO A 168 16.60 -2.51 -12.24
CA PRO A 168 17.59 -1.51 -11.88
C PRO A 168 17.04 -0.09 -12.10
N GLY A 169 17.16 0.79 -11.10
CA GLY A 169 16.60 2.14 -11.16
C GLY A 169 15.09 2.24 -10.88
N GLY A 170 14.40 1.13 -10.62
CA GLY A 170 12.98 1.09 -10.22
C GLY A 170 12.74 1.58 -8.79
N TYR A 171 11.46 1.71 -8.41
CA TYR A 171 11.05 2.37 -7.17
C TYR A 171 10.40 1.43 -6.17
N LEU A 172 10.79 1.50 -4.90
CA LEU A 172 10.04 0.95 -3.78
C LEU A 172 9.32 2.11 -3.08
N VAL A 173 7.99 2.05 -3.03
CA VAL A 173 7.13 2.99 -2.31
C VAL A 173 6.54 2.24 -1.13
N THR A 174 6.74 2.76 0.09
CA THR A 174 6.22 2.11 1.29
C THR A 174 5.68 3.09 2.32
N ALA A 175 4.68 2.66 3.08
CA ALA A 175 4.25 3.36 4.28
C ALA A 175 4.15 2.36 5.43
N VAL A 176 4.53 2.82 6.61
CA VAL A 176 4.69 1.99 7.80
C VAL A 176 4.13 2.73 9.00
N THR A 177 3.32 2.03 9.79
CA THR A 177 2.88 2.49 11.10
C THR A 177 4.05 2.43 12.07
N LEU A 178 4.40 3.56 12.69
CA LEU A 178 5.53 3.67 13.60
C LEU A 178 5.10 3.42 15.05
N GLY A 179 6.03 2.94 15.88
CA GLY A 179 5.76 2.60 17.27
C GLY A 179 4.60 1.63 17.47
N PHE A 180 4.36 0.78 16.46
CA PHE A 180 3.21 -0.09 16.35
C PHE A 180 3.33 -1.29 17.29
N GLN A 181 2.24 -1.64 17.97
CA GLN A 181 2.19 -2.81 18.86
C GLN A 181 1.06 -3.79 18.51
N GLY A 182 0.35 -3.54 17.41
CA GLY A 182 -0.76 -4.35 16.94
C GLY A 182 -2.06 -3.57 16.81
N TYR A 183 -3.04 -4.22 16.20
CA TYR A 183 -4.34 -3.64 15.91
C TYR A 183 -5.48 -4.66 16.08
N ILE A 184 -6.69 -4.15 16.19
CA ILE A 184 -7.90 -4.93 16.43
C ILE A 184 -8.84 -4.79 15.23
N VAL A 185 -9.32 -5.92 14.72
CA VAL A 185 -10.41 -5.97 13.74
C VAL A 185 -11.52 -6.84 14.27
N GLY A 186 -12.68 -6.24 14.54
CA GLY A 186 -13.79 -6.90 15.22
C GLY A 186 -13.34 -7.37 16.61
N ASN A 187 -13.26 -8.69 16.81
CA ASN A 187 -12.83 -9.31 18.06
C ASN A 187 -11.44 -9.96 17.99
N LYS A 188 -10.67 -9.70 16.93
CA LYS A 188 -9.35 -10.30 16.70
C LYS A 188 -8.25 -9.29 16.87
N ASN A 189 -7.21 -9.68 17.60
CA ASN A 189 -5.97 -8.92 17.72
C ASN A 189 -4.95 -9.44 16.72
N PHE A 190 -4.24 -8.52 16.08
CA PHE A 190 -3.18 -8.80 15.14
C PHE A 190 -1.88 -8.21 15.66
N PHE A 191 -0.79 -8.93 15.44
CA PHE A 191 0.55 -8.51 15.82
C PHE A 191 0.97 -7.24 15.06
N GLY A 192 1.80 -6.43 15.71
CA GLY A 192 2.45 -5.29 15.09
C GLY A 192 3.91 -5.19 15.52
N LEU A 193 4.81 -5.17 14.56
CA LEU A 193 6.23 -4.97 14.78
C LEU A 193 6.49 -3.50 15.12
N HIS A 194 7.13 -3.27 16.26
CA HIS A 194 7.57 -1.94 16.64
C HIS A 194 8.71 -1.49 15.72
N LEU A 195 8.43 -0.52 14.86
CA LEU A 195 9.40 0.10 13.96
C LEU A 195 9.52 1.61 14.23
N GLU A 196 10.75 2.10 14.14
CA GLU A 196 11.08 3.51 14.12
C GLU A 196 11.40 3.95 12.68
N LYS A 197 11.24 5.25 12.39
CA LYS A 197 11.49 5.80 11.05
C LYS A 197 12.91 5.49 10.55
N GLU A 198 13.89 5.62 11.43
CA GLU A 198 15.30 5.37 11.12
C GLU A 198 15.54 3.90 10.75
N THR A 199 14.79 2.97 11.36
CA THR A 199 14.85 1.54 11.02
C THR A 199 14.30 1.30 9.61
N VAL A 200 13.22 1.96 9.23
CA VAL A 200 12.64 1.88 7.88
C VAL A 200 13.61 2.44 6.84
N GLU A 201 14.15 3.64 7.05
CA GLU A 201 15.11 4.26 6.12
C GLU A 201 16.39 3.42 5.99
N LYS A 202 16.91 2.90 7.10
CA LYS A 202 18.09 2.05 7.11
C LYS A 202 17.84 0.73 6.38
N ALA A 203 16.67 0.10 6.54
CA ALA A 203 16.35 -1.13 5.82
C ALA A 203 16.32 -0.91 4.29
N LEU A 204 15.80 0.23 3.83
CA LEU A 204 15.81 0.60 2.41
C LEU A 204 17.24 0.81 1.90
N GLN A 205 18.08 1.51 2.66
CA GLN A 205 19.49 1.75 2.31
C GLN A 205 20.30 0.45 2.27
N ASP A 206 20.18 -0.38 3.31
CA ASP A 206 20.87 -1.67 3.41
C ASP A 206 20.41 -2.65 2.31
N ALA A 207 19.22 -2.44 1.71
CA ALA A 207 18.73 -3.18 0.55
C ALA A 207 19.21 -2.62 -0.81
N GLY A 208 20.10 -1.62 -0.82
CA GLY A 208 20.66 -1.05 -2.05
C GLY A 208 19.81 0.04 -2.70
N CYS A 209 18.88 0.64 -1.95
CA CYS A 209 18.06 1.74 -2.43
C CYS A 209 18.53 3.11 -1.91
N GLN A 210 18.43 4.13 -2.75
CA GLN A 210 18.52 5.52 -2.34
C GLN A 210 17.15 5.99 -1.85
N VAL A 211 17.03 6.41 -0.59
CA VAL A 211 15.80 7.05 -0.08
C VAL A 211 15.71 8.46 -0.67
N LEU A 212 14.71 8.71 -1.49
CA LEU A 212 14.49 10.01 -2.15
C LEU A 212 13.62 10.93 -1.28
N ARG A 213 12.66 10.33 -0.57
CA ARG A 213 11.69 11.06 0.25
C ARG A 213 11.23 10.14 1.38
N CYS A 214 11.16 10.66 2.61
CA CYS A 214 10.52 9.99 3.73
C CYS A 214 9.73 11.03 4.54
N GLN A 215 8.40 11.02 4.41
CA GLN A 215 7.50 11.92 5.13
C GLN A 215 7.04 11.26 6.42
N HIS A 216 6.95 12.02 7.50
CA HIS A 216 6.49 11.55 8.79
C HIS A 216 5.19 12.27 9.18
N SER A 217 4.22 11.51 9.69
CA SER A 217 3.02 12.03 10.32
C SER A 217 3.00 11.59 11.78
N PRO A 218 2.88 12.51 12.75
CA PRO A 218 2.75 12.16 14.17
C PRO A 218 1.34 11.67 14.53
N ILE A 219 0.41 11.60 13.57
CA ILE A 219 -0.98 11.21 13.81
C ILE A 219 -1.03 9.71 14.07
N SER A 220 -1.45 9.34 15.28
CA SER A 220 -1.72 7.95 15.67
C SER A 220 -3.16 7.56 15.38
N TYR A 221 -3.36 6.27 15.13
CA TYR A 221 -4.69 5.67 15.10
C TYR A 221 -5.39 5.81 16.46
N THR A 222 -6.71 5.64 16.47
CA THR A 222 -7.46 5.60 17.72
C THR A 222 -7.00 4.44 18.60
N GLU A 223 -6.61 4.73 19.84
CA GLU A 223 -6.00 3.77 20.77
C GLU A 223 -6.85 2.52 21.02
N THR A 224 -8.17 2.63 20.92
CA THR A 224 -9.11 1.50 21.03
C THR A 224 -8.85 0.43 19.96
N PHE A 225 -8.35 0.80 18.79
CA PHE A 225 -8.16 -0.08 17.64
C PHE A 225 -6.69 -0.37 17.33
N CYS A 226 -5.78 0.54 17.65
CA CYS A 226 -4.37 0.41 17.28
C CYS A 226 -3.48 1.26 18.20
N ILE A 227 -2.44 0.63 18.74
CA ILE A 227 -1.39 1.33 19.49
C ILE A 227 -0.28 1.68 18.51
N SER A 228 -0.14 2.97 18.21
CA SER A 228 0.83 3.51 17.26
C SER A 228 1.35 4.88 17.69
N LYS A 229 2.49 5.29 17.14
CA LYS A 229 3.14 6.60 17.37
C LYS A 229 3.41 7.30 16.04
N GLY A 230 2.37 7.42 15.22
CA GLY A 230 2.48 8.01 13.89
C GLY A 230 2.78 7.00 12.78
N MET A 231 3.18 7.52 11.64
CA MET A 231 3.56 6.73 10.47
C MET A 231 4.58 7.46 9.60
N CYS A 232 5.28 6.69 8.76
CA CYS A 232 6.10 7.26 7.70
C CYS A 232 5.66 6.77 6.32
N PHE A 233 5.90 7.59 5.30
CA PHE A 233 5.74 7.27 3.89
C PHE A 233 7.07 7.52 3.18
N ALA A 234 7.69 6.47 2.65
CA ALA A 234 8.98 6.51 1.98
C ALA A 234 8.87 6.19 0.49
N VAL A 235 9.64 6.91 -0.31
CA VAL A 235 9.92 6.61 -1.71
C VAL A 235 11.42 6.39 -1.85
N ALA A 236 11.81 5.20 -2.28
CA ALA A 236 13.20 4.84 -2.48
C ALA A 236 13.42 4.29 -3.89
N ARG A 237 14.61 4.50 -4.42
CA ARG A 237 14.99 4.07 -5.77
C ARG A 237 16.10 3.04 -5.70
N LYS A 238 15.89 1.86 -6.30
CA LYS A 238 16.91 0.83 -6.42
C LYS A 238 18.09 1.35 -7.23
N SER A 239 19.31 1.09 -6.77
CA SER A 239 20.53 1.52 -7.48
C SER A 239 20.53 1.00 -8.94
N PRO A 240 20.85 1.84 -9.95
CA PRO A 240 20.92 1.41 -11.34
C PRO A 240 22.07 0.43 -11.65
N SER A 241 23.05 0.37 -10.75
CA SER A 241 24.30 -0.39 -10.87
C SER A 241 24.32 -1.68 -10.04
N ALA A 242 23.16 -2.14 -9.58
CA ALA A 242 22.99 -3.39 -8.82
C ALA A 242 22.59 -4.57 -9.72
#